data_AF-A0A5C7UFY8-F1
#
_entry.id   AF-A0A5C7UFY8-F1
#
_cell.length_a   1.000
_cell.length_b   1.000
_cell.length_c   1.000
_cell.angle_alpha   90.00
_cell.angle_beta   90.00
_cell.angle_gamma   90.00
#
_symmetry.space_group_name_H-M   'P 1'
#
loop_
_entity.id
_entity.type
_entity.pdbx_description
1 polymer ?
#
loop_
_entity_poly.entity_id
_entity_poly.type
_entity_poly.pdbx_seq_one_letter_code
_entity_poly.pdbx_strand_id
1 'polypeptide(L)'
;MKNEITNNFYADLDSLLDTRLGLLKHLYPDKIDSILSGGYLTRNINDFPSVGITALEWLSIWENRTAECLTHSLPTNVMPQILVGISEAYEEAGKGPDVSPPMVTVNVYPYIMDATVMSSIKAAVSESLLNTAEVTVTYIKPEDLTPRYFDANFDFAYVYDPVEWLAKIAKPGYKIVPCSTTMFSPFLFRERLPTEVELKEISDSGTNPIKAAEFLYKPFIKLELLEASVFSVYT
;
A
#
# COMPACT_ATOMS: atom_id res chain seq x y z
N MET A 1 -25.89 10.83 1.77
CA MET A 1 -26.35 9.64 1.01
C MET A 1 -25.47 9.57 -0.22
N LYS A 2 -24.51 8.63 -0.27
CA LYS A 2 -23.84 8.23 -1.52
C LYS A 2 -24.89 7.37 -2.26
N ASN A 3 -25.56 7.95 -3.25
CA ASN A 3 -26.57 7.26 -4.08
C ASN A 3 -26.00 6.78 -5.43
N GLU A 4 -24.73 7.03 -5.69
CA GLU A 4 -24.01 6.43 -6.82
C GLU A 4 -23.10 5.33 -6.31
N ILE A 5 -23.12 4.18 -6.99
CA ILE A 5 -22.10 3.15 -6.83
C ILE A 5 -20.86 3.67 -7.52
N THR A 6 -19.97 4.31 -6.77
CA THR A 6 -18.63 4.68 -7.23
C THR A 6 -17.66 3.72 -6.57
N ASN A 7 -16.82 3.05 -7.35
CA ASN A 7 -15.65 2.33 -6.82
C ASN A 7 -14.44 3.23 -6.96
N ASN A 8 -14.17 3.99 -5.90
CA ASN A 8 -13.05 4.91 -5.84
C ASN A 8 -11.88 4.26 -5.12
N PHE A 9 -10.74 4.20 -5.82
CA PHE A 9 -9.51 3.61 -5.33
C PHE A 9 -8.53 4.71 -4.93
N TYR A 10 -7.89 4.52 -3.79
CA TYR A 10 -6.69 5.23 -3.39
C TYR A 10 -5.50 4.27 -3.47
N ALA A 11 -4.35 4.74 -3.92
CA ALA A 11 -3.09 4.02 -3.76
C ALA A 11 -1.95 5.00 -3.50
N ASP A 12 -1.07 4.68 -2.54
CA ASP A 12 0.23 5.35 -2.49
C ASP A 12 1.16 4.81 -3.59
N LEU A 13 2.13 5.64 -4.00
CA LEU A 13 3.06 5.27 -5.06
C LEU A 13 3.91 4.03 -4.68
N ASP A 14 4.19 3.84 -3.39
CA ASP A 14 4.96 2.71 -2.84
C ASP A 14 4.20 1.38 -2.89
N SER A 15 2.88 1.43 -3.03
CA SER A 15 2.03 0.26 -3.27
C SER A 15 1.97 -0.10 -4.74
N LEU A 16 1.98 0.91 -5.62
CA LEU A 16 1.87 0.75 -7.07
C LEU A 16 3.19 0.36 -7.72
N LEU A 17 4.30 0.87 -7.19
CA LEU A 17 5.66 0.62 -7.64
C LEU A 17 6.45 -0.02 -6.50
N ASP A 18 7.30 -1.00 -6.82
CA ASP A 18 8.21 -1.63 -5.87
C ASP A 18 9.41 -0.71 -5.59
N THR A 19 9.13 0.37 -4.89
CA THR A 19 10.10 1.43 -4.57
C THR A 19 11.15 0.99 -3.57
N ARG A 20 10.91 -0.08 -2.79
CA ARG A 20 11.94 -0.69 -1.95
C ARG A 20 12.97 -1.41 -2.82
N LEU A 21 12.53 -2.21 -3.79
CA LEU A 21 13.45 -2.85 -4.73
C LEU A 21 14.19 -1.80 -5.56
N GLY A 22 13.48 -0.74 -5.99
CA GLY A 22 14.10 0.41 -6.65
C GLY A 22 15.20 1.07 -5.81
N LEU A 23 14.93 1.29 -4.51
CA LEU A 23 15.90 1.85 -3.58
C LEU A 23 17.09 0.91 -3.33
N LEU A 24 16.84 -0.38 -3.14
CA LEU A 24 17.89 -1.38 -3.01
C LEU A 24 18.76 -1.46 -4.27
N LYS A 25 18.14 -1.36 -5.46
CA LYS A 25 18.85 -1.35 -6.75
C LYS A 25 19.70 -0.11 -6.93
N HIS A 26 19.23 1.03 -6.44
CA HIS A 26 20.00 2.26 -6.43
C HIS A 26 21.23 2.16 -5.52
N LEU A 27 21.05 1.66 -4.30
CA LEU A 27 22.11 1.61 -3.28
C LEU A 27 23.09 0.45 -3.49
N TYR A 28 22.60 -0.70 -3.97
CA TYR A 28 23.36 -1.95 -4.10
C TYR A 28 23.12 -2.63 -5.45
N PRO A 29 23.44 -1.97 -6.58
CA PRO A 29 23.12 -2.49 -7.92
C PRO A 29 23.69 -3.90 -8.16
N ASP A 30 24.90 -4.19 -7.67
CA ASP A 30 25.58 -5.47 -7.85
C ASP A 30 25.06 -6.60 -6.95
N LYS A 31 24.07 -6.33 -6.10
CA LYS A 31 23.54 -7.28 -5.10
C LYS A 31 22.08 -7.66 -5.33
N ILE A 32 21.44 -7.13 -6.37
CA ILE A 32 20.01 -7.32 -6.59
C ILE A 32 19.64 -8.79 -6.83
N ASP A 33 20.44 -9.53 -7.59
CA ASP A 33 20.18 -10.95 -7.82
C ASP A 33 20.22 -11.76 -6.52
N SER A 34 21.13 -11.39 -5.60
CA SER A 34 21.23 -12.02 -4.28
C SER A 34 20.07 -11.64 -3.36
N ILE A 35 19.55 -10.41 -3.46
CA ILE A 35 18.37 -9.96 -2.71
C ILE A 35 17.13 -10.72 -3.21
N LEU A 36 16.91 -10.76 -4.52
CA LEU A 36 15.76 -11.45 -5.13
C LEU A 36 15.78 -12.94 -4.80
N SER A 37 16.93 -13.59 -4.98
CA SER A 37 17.11 -15.01 -4.64
C SER A 37 17.01 -15.29 -3.13
N GLY A 38 17.20 -14.26 -2.30
CA GLY A 38 17.12 -14.32 -0.83
C GLY A 38 15.70 -14.27 -0.27
N GLY A 39 14.66 -14.46 -1.11
CA GLY A 39 13.27 -14.49 -0.67
C GLY A 39 12.60 -13.11 -0.59
N TYR A 40 13.10 -12.11 -1.32
CA TYR A 40 12.55 -10.76 -1.34
C TYR A 40 11.04 -10.71 -1.57
N LEU A 41 10.53 -11.50 -2.52
CA LEU A 41 9.11 -11.50 -2.92
C LEU A 41 8.19 -12.07 -1.82
N THR A 42 8.72 -12.95 -0.98
CA THR A 42 7.97 -13.65 0.09
C THR A 42 8.40 -13.20 1.48
N ARG A 43 9.10 -12.06 1.58
CA ARG A 43 9.63 -11.56 2.84
C ARG A 43 8.50 -11.20 3.80
N ASN A 44 8.73 -11.48 5.08
CA ASN A 44 7.86 -11.09 6.18
C ASN A 44 8.47 -9.97 7.03
N ILE A 45 9.68 -9.51 6.70
CA ILE A 45 10.40 -8.40 7.33
C ILE A 45 11.29 -7.74 6.27
N ASN A 46 11.65 -6.47 6.48
CA ASN A 46 12.61 -5.77 5.63
C ASN A 46 14.01 -5.74 6.26
N ASP A 47 14.54 -6.91 6.62
CA ASP A 47 15.98 -7.09 6.78
C ASP A 47 16.54 -7.64 5.46
N PHE A 48 17.68 -7.14 4.99
CA PHE A 48 18.29 -7.62 3.75
C PHE A 48 19.66 -8.19 4.07
N PRO A 49 19.73 -9.44 4.59
CA PRO A 49 20.98 -10.02 5.09
C PRO A 49 22.07 -10.16 4.02
N SER A 50 21.68 -10.34 2.74
CA SER A 50 22.61 -10.42 1.60
C SER A 50 23.45 -9.16 1.39
N VAL A 51 22.99 -8.02 1.94
CA VAL A 51 23.69 -6.73 1.93
C VAL A 51 24.00 -6.23 3.34
N GLY A 52 23.79 -7.05 4.36
CA GLY A 52 24.09 -6.73 5.75
C GLY A 52 23.20 -5.66 6.37
N ILE A 53 22.00 -5.44 5.84
CA ILE A 53 21.04 -4.46 6.38
C ILE A 53 20.06 -5.17 7.33
N THR A 54 19.97 -4.69 8.56
CA THR A 54 18.93 -5.08 9.52
C THR A 54 17.63 -4.32 9.30
N ALA A 55 16.52 -4.80 9.87
CA ALA A 55 15.23 -4.12 9.75
C ALA A 55 15.22 -2.68 10.31
N LEU A 56 15.93 -2.44 11.43
CA LEU A 56 16.05 -1.11 12.01
C LEU A 56 16.86 -0.15 11.12
N GLU A 57 17.97 -0.63 10.55
CA GLU A 57 18.75 0.16 9.59
C GLU A 57 17.94 0.45 8.33
N TRP A 58 17.16 -0.52 7.86
CA TRP A 58 16.26 -0.33 6.73
C TRP A 58 15.23 0.77 6.98
N LEU A 59 14.61 0.84 8.16
CA LEU A 59 13.66 1.92 8.48
C LEU A 59 14.30 3.30 8.31
N SER A 60 15.52 3.47 8.83
CA SER A 60 16.26 4.73 8.67
C SER A 60 16.57 5.05 7.20
N ILE A 61 16.96 4.05 6.41
CA ILE A 61 17.19 4.21 4.96
C ILE A 61 15.89 4.59 4.25
N TRP A 62 14.80 3.91 4.58
CA TRP A 62 13.48 4.07 3.97
C TRP A 62 12.83 5.43 4.23
N GLU A 63 12.97 5.95 5.45
CA GLU A 63 12.51 7.30 5.82
C GLU A 63 13.18 8.40 5.01
N ASN A 64 14.41 8.17 4.55
CA ASN A 64 15.21 9.13 3.78
C ASN A 64 15.16 8.89 2.26
N ARG A 65 14.23 8.07 1.77
CA ARG A 65 14.06 7.80 0.34
C ARG A 65 13.69 9.07 -0.44
N THR A 66 14.17 9.16 -1.67
CA THR A 66 13.91 10.28 -2.58
C THR A 66 13.34 9.79 -3.90
N ALA A 67 12.92 10.71 -4.78
CA ALA A 67 12.40 10.36 -6.09
C ALA A 67 13.42 9.61 -6.98
N GLU A 68 14.71 9.59 -6.63
CA GLU A 68 15.74 8.88 -7.38
C GLU A 68 15.48 7.36 -7.42
N CYS A 69 14.93 6.78 -6.36
CA CYS A 69 14.63 5.34 -6.33
C CYS A 69 13.54 4.94 -7.35
N LEU A 70 12.69 5.89 -7.78
CA LEU A 70 11.60 5.64 -8.72
C LEU A 70 12.11 5.25 -10.11
N THR A 71 13.29 5.75 -10.51
CA THR A 71 13.92 5.40 -11.79
C THR A 71 14.30 3.92 -11.92
N HIS A 72 14.38 3.22 -10.78
CA HIS A 72 14.70 1.80 -10.69
C HIS A 72 13.51 0.95 -10.23
N SER A 73 12.38 1.59 -9.94
CA SER A 73 11.18 0.92 -9.43
C SER A 73 10.38 0.29 -10.56
N LEU A 74 9.70 -0.81 -10.24
CA LEU A 74 8.90 -1.57 -11.20
C LEU A 74 7.46 -1.72 -10.69
N PRO A 75 6.46 -1.84 -11.57
CA PRO A 75 5.07 -2.07 -11.15
C PRO A 75 4.92 -3.28 -10.24
N THR A 76 4.07 -3.17 -9.23
CA THR A 76 3.73 -4.26 -8.31
C THR A 76 2.52 -5.07 -8.80
N ASN A 77 2.26 -6.17 -8.10
CA ASN A 77 1.01 -6.93 -8.22
C ASN A 77 -0.25 -6.15 -7.76
N VAL A 78 -0.15 -4.94 -7.20
CA VAL A 78 -1.33 -4.12 -6.84
C VAL A 78 -2.07 -3.62 -8.09
N MET A 79 -1.34 -3.28 -9.16
CA MET A 79 -1.93 -2.79 -10.41
C MET A 79 -3.01 -3.73 -10.99
N PRO A 80 -2.72 -5.03 -11.20
CA PRO A 80 -3.75 -5.95 -11.68
C PRO A 80 -4.90 -6.13 -10.69
N GLN A 81 -4.68 -6.02 -9.37
CA GLN A 81 -5.77 -6.07 -8.38
C GLN A 81 -6.75 -4.89 -8.54
N ILE A 82 -6.21 -3.68 -8.75
CA ILE A 82 -7.04 -2.50 -9.04
C ILE A 82 -7.81 -2.70 -10.34
N LEU A 83 -7.18 -3.24 -11.39
CA LEU A 83 -7.85 -3.50 -12.67
C LEU A 83 -8.98 -4.53 -12.55
N VAL A 84 -8.79 -5.59 -11.74
CA VAL A 84 -9.86 -6.55 -11.42
C VAL A 84 -11.00 -5.84 -10.70
N GLY A 85 -10.72 -5.04 -9.67
CA GLY A 85 -11.75 -4.29 -8.96
C GLY A 85 -12.52 -3.28 -9.84
N ILE A 86 -11.83 -2.65 -10.81
CA ILE A 86 -12.47 -1.80 -11.83
C ILE A 86 -13.38 -2.63 -12.74
N SER A 87 -12.94 -3.81 -13.16
CA SER A 87 -13.73 -4.69 -14.03
C SER A 87 -15.00 -5.18 -13.32
N GLU A 88 -14.88 -5.60 -12.06
CA GLU A 88 -16.01 -5.97 -11.20
C GLU A 88 -16.98 -4.79 -11.01
N ALA A 89 -16.45 -3.57 -10.81
CA ALA A 89 -17.26 -2.36 -10.76
C ALA A 89 -18.13 -2.20 -11.99
N TYR A 90 -17.55 -2.38 -13.19
CA TYR A 90 -18.26 -2.28 -14.46
C TYR A 90 -19.31 -3.38 -14.65
N GLU A 91 -19.06 -4.60 -14.17
CA GLU A 91 -20.03 -5.68 -14.23
C GLU A 91 -21.24 -5.47 -13.30
N GLU A 92 -21.02 -4.89 -12.12
CA GLU A 92 -22.08 -4.50 -11.20
C GLU A 92 -22.89 -3.32 -11.74
N ALA A 93 -22.18 -2.33 -12.27
CA ALA A 93 -22.70 -1.15 -12.94
C ALA A 93 -23.59 -1.45 -14.14
N GLY A 94 -23.21 -2.40 -15.01
CA GLY A 94 -23.99 -2.81 -16.18
C GLY A 94 -25.41 -3.32 -15.86
N LYS A 95 -25.74 -3.48 -14.57
CA LYS A 95 -27.07 -3.83 -14.07
C LYS A 95 -27.95 -2.59 -13.78
N GLY A 96 -27.44 -1.36 -13.92
CA GLY A 96 -28.15 -0.10 -13.64
C GLY A 96 -27.87 1.03 -14.65
N PRO A 97 -28.76 2.04 -14.73
CA PRO A 97 -28.69 3.10 -15.75
C PRO A 97 -27.74 4.28 -15.46
N ASP A 98 -27.27 4.45 -14.21
CA ASP A 98 -26.44 5.60 -13.79
C ASP A 98 -25.13 5.11 -13.15
N VAL A 99 -24.03 5.11 -13.92
CA VAL A 99 -22.73 4.64 -13.45
C VAL A 99 -21.66 5.66 -13.81
N SER A 100 -21.07 6.24 -12.76
CA SER A 100 -19.85 7.05 -12.89
C SER A 100 -18.64 6.11 -13.09
N PRO A 101 -17.69 6.46 -13.98
CA PRO A 101 -16.50 5.64 -14.18
C PRO A 101 -15.70 5.52 -12.88
N PRO A 102 -15.07 4.36 -12.59
CA PRO A 102 -14.18 4.21 -11.45
C PRO A 102 -13.07 5.26 -11.47
N MET A 103 -12.70 5.76 -10.29
CA MET A 103 -11.63 6.74 -10.12
C MET A 103 -10.45 6.13 -9.35
N VAL A 104 -9.23 6.42 -9.79
CA VAL A 104 -8.00 6.01 -9.10
C VAL A 104 -7.21 7.25 -8.71
N THR A 105 -7.05 7.46 -7.41
CA THR A 105 -6.19 8.51 -6.86
C THR A 105 -4.86 7.93 -6.45
N VAL A 106 -3.78 8.42 -7.07
CA VAL A 106 -2.40 8.06 -6.77
C VAL A 106 -1.78 9.16 -5.91
N ASN A 107 -1.42 8.83 -4.68
CA ASN A 107 -0.70 9.74 -3.81
C ASN A 107 0.82 9.56 -3.97
N VAL A 108 1.52 10.62 -4.33
CA VAL A 108 2.99 10.59 -4.55
C VAL A 108 3.80 11.03 -3.35
N TYR A 109 3.18 11.32 -2.19
CA TYR A 109 3.92 11.53 -0.95
C TYR A 109 4.81 10.30 -0.64
N PRO A 110 6.08 10.45 -0.19
CA PRO A 110 6.77 11.70 0.19
C PRO A 110 7.58 12.34 -0.95
N TYR A 111 7.46 11.85 -2.18
CA TYR A 111 8.28 12.27 -3.30
C TYR A 111 7.88 13.66 -3.80
N ILE A 112 8.83 14.60 -3.77
CA ILE A 112 8.66 15.92 -4.38
C ILE A 112 8.96 15.81 -5.87
N MET A 113 7.96 16.11 -6.70
CA MET A 113 8.04 15.99 -8.14
C MET A 113 7.49 17.24 -8.82
N ASP A 114 7.98 17.53 -10.02
CA ASP A 114 7.36 18.56 -10.86
C ASP A 114 6.11 18.03 -11.58
N ALA A 115 5.35 18.95 -12.17
CA ALA A 115 4.12 18.63 -12.88
C ALA A 115 4.34 17.73 -14.10
N THR A 116 5.52 17.77 -14.73
CA THR A 116 5.85 16.92 -15.88
C THR A 116 5.94 15.47 -15.43
N VAL A 117 6.68 15.21 -14.36
CA VAL A 117 6.83 13.87 -13.77
C VAL A 117 5.48 13.35 -13.27
N MET A 118 4.69 14.19 -12.58
CA MET A 118 3.35 13.80 -12.14
C MET A 118 2.44 13.44 -13.33
N SER A 119 2.54 14.16 -14.45
CA SER A 119 1.79 13.86 -15.67
C SER A 119 2.24 12.54 -16.31
N SER A 120 3.54 12.23 -16.28
CA SER A 120 4.07 10.94 -16.74
C SER A 120 3.58 9.78 -15.89
N ILE A 121 3.53 9.94 -14.55
CA ILE A 121 2.96 8.94 -13.65
C ILE A 121 1.48 8.73 -13.96
N LYS A 122 0.70 9.83 -14.12
CA LYS A 122 -0.72 9.75 -14.48
C LYS A 122 -0.91 8.93 -15.76
N ALA A 123 -0.14 9.23 -16.80
CA ALA A 123 -0.24 8.53 -18.08
C ALA A 123 0.12 7.04 -17.95
N ALA A 124 1.23 6.72 -17.28
CA ALA A 124 1.68 5.34 -17.08
C ALA A 124 0.68 4.49 -16.28
N VAL A 125 0.11 5.07 -15.21
CA VAL A 125 -0.92 4.39 -14.40
C VAL A 125 -2.20 4.22 -15.22
N SER A 126 -2.62 5.26 -15.96
CA SER A 126 -3.81 5.18 -16.81
C SER A 126 -3.69 4.11 -17.90
N GLU A 127 -2.53 4.02 -18.56
CA GLU A 127 -2.23 2.98 -19.53
C GLU A 127 -2.19 1.58 -18.91
N SER A 128 -1.59 1.44 -17.73
CA SER A 128 -1.56 0.18 -16.97
C SER A 128 -2.96 -0.31 -16.58
N LEU A 129 -3.90 0.62 -16.43
CA LEU A 129 -5.31 0.36 -16.17
C LEU A 129 -6.16 0.33 -17.46
N LEU A 130 -5.52 0.19 -18.63
CA LEU A 130 -6.17 0.11 -19.95
C LEU A 130 -7.07 1.31 -20.26
N ASN A 131 -6.81 2.47 -19.65
CA ASN A 131 -7.64 3.67 -19.72
C ASN A 131 -9.11 3.46 -19.30
N THR A 132 -9.36 2.47 -18.43
CA THR A 132 -10.72 2.13 -17.94
C THR A 132 -11.13 2.90 -16.69
N ALA A 133 -10.24 3.70 -16.11
CA ALA A 133 -10.52 4.52 -14.94
C ALA A 133 -9.93 5.92 -15.07
N GLU A 134 -10.57 6.90 -14.45
CA GLU A 134 -10.01 8.24 -14.34
C GLU A 134 -8.88 8.24 -13.30
N VAL A 135 -7.67 8.59 -13.73
CA VAL A 135 -6.50 8.67 -12.85
C VAL A 135 -6.23 10.11 -12.42
N THR A 136 -6.14 10.34 -11.12
CA THR A 136 -5.68 11.59 -10.52
C THR A 136 -4.41 11.35 -9.72
N VAL A 137 -3.41 12.20 -9.91
CA VAL A 137 -2.15 12.16 -9.14
C VAL A 137 -2.13 13.35 -8.19
N THR A 138 -1.94 13.07 -6.90
CA THR A 138 -2.00 14.08 -5.83
C THR A 138 -0.80 13.97 -4.91
N TYR A 139 -0.55 15.03 -4.15
CA TYR A 139 0.39 15.04 -3.04
C TYR A 139 -0.39 15.33 -1.76
N ILE A 140 -0.73 14.28 -1.01
CA ILE A 140 -1.49 14.37 0.23
C ILE A 140 -0.61 13.84 1.36
N LYS A 141 -0.39 14.66 2.37
CA LYS A 141 0.44 14.25 3.50
C LYS A 141 -0.33 13.30 4.44
N PRO A 142 0.36 12.41 5.17
CA PRO A 142 -0.29 11.46 6.08
C PRO A 142 -1.21 12.13 7.12
N GLU A 143 -0.90 13.36 7.55
CA GLU A 143 -1.75 14.11 8.48
C GLU A 143 -3.13 14.50 7.93
N ASP A 144 -3.27 14.63 6.61
CA ASP A 144 -4.51 15.03 5.95
C ASP A 144 -5.40 13.82 5.59
N LEU A 145 -4.81 12.62 5.53
CA LEU A 145 -5.48 11.36 5.22
C LEU A 145 -6.28 10.81 6.41
N THR A 146 -7.21 11.57 6.98
CA THR A 146 -8.01 11.09 8.12
C THR A 146 -8.97 9.94 7.72
N PRO A 147 -9.44 9.09 8.65
CA PRO A 147 -10.49 8.10 8.35
C PRO A 147 -11.75 8.70 7.72
N ARG A 148 -12.11 9.93 8.10
CA ARG A 148 -13.20 10.68 7.46
C ARG A 148 -12.89 11.04 6.01
N TYR A 149 -11.65 11.41 5.73
CA TYR A 149 -11.21 11.70 4.36
C TYR A 149 -11.26 10.43 3.51
N PHE A 150 -10.79 9.29 4.03
CA PHE A 150 -10.94 8.01 3.36
C PHE A 150 -12.41 7.68 3.09
N ASP A 151 -13.26 7.69 4.10
CA ASP A 151 -14.69 7.33 3.97
C ASP A 151 -15.45 8.20 2.96
N ALA A 152 -15.12 9.49 2.91
CA ALA A 152 -15.75 10.42 2.01
C ALA A 152 -15.33 10.23 0.54
N ASN A 153 -14.09 9.80 0.28
CA ASN A 153 -13.50 9.85 -1.05
C ASN A 153 -13.24 8.46 -1.67
N PHE A 154 -13.03 7.42 -0.86
CA PHE A 154 -12.52 6.13 -1.33
C PHE A 154 -13.27 4.97 -0.71
N ASP A 155 -13.46 3.93 -1.49
CA ASP A 155 -14.07 2.66 -1.08
C ASP A 155 -12.96 1.62 -0.82
N PHE A 156 -11.85 1.73 -1.56
CA PHE A 156 -10.66 0.90 -1.43
C PHE A 156 -9.38 1.76 -1.34
N ALA A 157 -8.42 1.35 -0.51
CA ALA A 157 -7.14 2.03 -0.36
C ALA A 157 -5.98 1.04 -0.29
N TYR A 158 -4.99 1.17 -1.16
CA TYR A 158 -3.73 0.44 -1.06
C TYR A 158 -2.68 1.33 -0.40
N VAL A 159 -2.21 0.92 0.78
CA VAL A 159 -1.24 1.68 1.58
C VAL A 159 -0.12 0.75 1.99
N TYR A 160 1.12 1.05 1.58
CA TYR A 160 2.23 0.13 1.78
C TYR A 160 2.71 0.10 3.24
N ASP A 161 2.86 1.27 3.86
CA ASP A 161 3.23 1.39 5.28
C ASP A 161 2.19 2.22 6.04
N PRO A 162 1.10 1.60 6.50
CA PRO A 162 0.06 2.30 7.23
C PRO A 162 0.39 2.43 8.73
N VAL A 163 1.51 1.88 9.22
CA VAL A 163 1.72 1.65 10.67
C VAL A 163 1.69 2.95 11.47
N GLU A 164 2.43 3.98 11.02
CA GLU A 164 2.48 5.25 11.72
C GLU A 164 1.13 5.98 11.71
N TRP A 165 0.43 5.87 10.58
CA TRP A 165 -0.90 6.44 10.41
C TRP A 165 -1.93 5.76 11.32
N LEU A 166 -1.94 4.42 11.34
CA LEU A 166 -2.77 3.59 12.20
C LEU A 166 -2.50 3.85 13.68
N ALA A 167 -1.22 3.93 14.06
CA ALA A 167 -0.82 4.24 15.44
C ALA A 167 -1.30 5.62 15.86
N LYS A 168 -1.32 6.61 14.96
CA LYS A 168 -1.82 7.96 15.24
C LYS A 168 -3.32 7.98 15.51
N ILE A 169 -4.12 7.26 14.71
CA ILE A 169 -5.59 7.24 14.86
C ILE A 169 -6.06 6.33 16.00
N ALA A 170 -5.25 5.34 16.39
CA ALA A 170 -5.55 4.46 17.53
C ALA A 170 -5.18 5.06 18.91
N LYS A 171 -4.61 6.28 18.95
CA LYS A 171 -4.27 6.95 20.22
C LYS A 171 -5.50 7.20 21.08
N PRO A 172 -5.41 7.04 22.42
CA PRO A 172 -6.48 7.41 23.34
C PRO A 172 -6.96 8.85 23.10
N GLY A 173 -8.28 9.04 23.02
CA GLY A 173 -8.88 10.34 22.77
C GLY A 173 -9.10 10.68 21.29
N TYR A 174 -8.61 9.85 20.35
CA TYR A 174 -9.03 9.98 18.96
C TYR A 174 -10.52 9.65 18.83
N LYS A 175 -11.28 10.54 18.21
CA LYS A 175 -12.71 10.31 18.01
C LYS A 175 -12.88 9.21 16.97
N ILE A 176 -13.48 8.09 17.38
CA ILE A 176 -13.87 7.03 16.46
C ILE A 176 -14.87 7.60 15.46
N VAL A 177 -14.48 7.59 14.19
CA VAL A 177 -15.35 7.91 13.06
C VAL A 177 -15.43 6.63 12.25
N PRO A 178 -16.63 6.02 12.11
CA PRO A 178 -16.79 4.86 11.25
C PRO A 178 -16.29 5.20 9.84
N CYS A 179 -15.44 4.33 9.30
CA CYS A 179 -14.91 4.41 7.96
C CYS A 179 -15.24 3.10 7.24
N SER A 180 -15.94 3.20 6.12
CA SER A 180 -16.33 2.07 5.30
C SER A 180 -15.25 1.64 4.31
N THR A 181 -14.23 2.47 4.09
CA THR A 181 -13.08 2.17 3.22
C THR A 181 -12.37 0.91 3.68
N THR A 182 -12.09 0.01 2.73
CA THR A 182 -11.20 -1.13 2.94
C THR A 182 -9.77 -0.73 2.59
N MET A 183 -8.86 -0.83 3.57
CA MET A 183 -7.44 -0.57 3.39
C MET A 183 -6.66 -1.88 3.27
N PHE A 184 -5.95 -2.05 2.16
CA PHE A 184 -5.04 -3.16 1.91
C PHE A 184 -3.59 -2.72 2.20
N SER A 185 -2.86 -3.55 2.92
CA SER A 185 -1.45 -3.31 3.27
C SER A 185 -0.67 -4.62 3.31
N PRO A 186 0.64 -4.64 3.06
CA PRO A 186 1.44 -5.83 3.27
C PRO A 186 1.49 -6.21 4.76
N PHE A 187 1.49 -7.51 5.05
CA PHE A 187 1.84 -8.04 6.36
C PHE A 187 3.36 -8.14 6.49
N LEU A 188 3.96 -7.23 7.26
CA LEU A 188 5.39 -7.23 7.55
C LEU A 188 5.64 -6.95 9.03
N PHE A 189 6.58 -7.68 9.60
CA PHE A 189 7.19 -7.32 10.88
C PHE A 189 8.11 -6.11 10.70
N ARG A 190 8.02 -5.15 11.63
CA ARG A 190 8.71 -3.86 11.50
C ARG A 190 10.15 -3.91 12.02
N GLU A 191 10.37 -4.49 13.20
CA GLU A 191 11.67 -4.43 13.88
C GLU A 191 12.40 -5.77 13.93
N ARG A 192 11.67 -6.86 14.18
CA ARG A 192 12.21 -8.22 14.23
C ARG A 192 11.12 -9.25 13.99
N LEU A 193 11.55 -10.43 13.57
CA LEU A 193 10.69 -11.60 13.61
C LEU A 193 10.39 -11.99 15.07
N PRO A 194 9.15 -12.42 15.38
CA PRO A 194 8.85 -13.05 16.66
C PRO A 194 9.67 -14.34 16.80
N THR A 195 10.08 -14.63 18.03
CA THR A 195 10.72 -15.90 18.39
C THR A 195 9.71 -17.04 18.33
N GLU A 196 10.18 -18.29 18.24
CA GLU A 196 9.29 -19.46 18.29
C GLU A 196 8.42 -19.49 19.55
N VAL A 197 8.96 -19.02 20.69
CA VAL A 197 8.22 -18.92 21.95
C VAL A 197 7.07 -17.93 21.82
N GLU A 198 7.32 -16.73 21.29
CA GLU A 198 6.29 -15.71 21.09
C GLU A 198 5.24 -16.16 20.08
N LEU A 199 5.66 -16.81 18.98
CA LEU A 199 4.72 -17.39 18.01
C LEU A 199 3.84 -18.46 18.66
N LYS A 200 4.42 -19.30 19.52
CA LYS A 200 3.68 -20.33 20.24
C LYS A 200 2.70 -19.71 21.24
N GLU A 201 3.09 -18.68 21.99
CA GLU A 201 2.19 -17.97 22.91
C GLU A 201 1.01 -17.33 22.17
N ILE A 202 1.27 -16.72 21.01
CA ILE A 202 0.23 -16.14 20.15
C ILE A 202 -0.69 -17.25 19.61
N SER A 203 -0.13 -18.37 19.14
CA SER A 203 -0.88 -19.53 18.66
C SER A 203 -1.72 -20.19 19.76
N ASP A 204 -1.16 -20.38 20.95
CA ASP A 204 -1.80 -21.02 22.10
C ASP A 204 -2.90 -20.12 22.69
N SER A 205 -2.80 -18.80 22.53
CA SER A 205 -3.90 -17.87 22.79
C SER A 205 -5.06 -17.98 21.79
N GLY A 206 -4.91 -18.78 20.73
CA GLY A 206 -5.87 -18.93 19.64
C GLY A 206 -5.99 -17.68 18.75
N THR A 207 -5.07 -16.72 18.89
CA THR A 207 -5.16 -15.41 18.25
C THR A 207 -4.20 -15.35 17.07
N ASN A 208 -4.69 -15.38 15.84
CA ASN A 208 -3.86 -15.11 14.67
C ASN A 208 -3.39 -13.62 14.71
N PRO A 209 -2.08 -13.31 14.69
CA PRO A 209 -1.58 -11.93 14.84
C PRO A 209 -2.05 -11.00 13.71
N ILE A 210 -2.24 -11.52 12.49
CA ILE A 210 -2.83 -10.78 11.37
C ILE A 210 -4.26 -10.37 11.73
N LYS A 211 -5.08 -11.35 12.14
CA LYS A 211 -6.48 -11.09 12.51
C LYS A 211 -6.61 -10.19 13.73
N ALA A 212 -5.67 -10.26 14.67
CA ALA A 212 -5.61 -9.36 15.82
C ALA A 212 -5.35 -7.91 15.38
N ALA A 213 -4.39 -7.69 14.47
CA ALA A 213 -4.12 -6.36 13.92
C ALA A 213 -5.33 -5.81 13.14
N GLU A 214 -5.94 -6.62 12.27
CA GLU A 214 -7.15 -6.23 11.54
C GLU A 214 -8.31 -5.88 12.50
N PHE A 215 -8.50 -6.68 13.55
CA PHE A 215 -9.54 -6.45 14.56
C PHE A 215 -9.28 -5.18 15.38
N LEU A 216 -8.03 -4.92 15.75
CA LEU A 216 -7.62 -3.74 16.52
C LEU A 216 -8.00 -2.44 15.80
N TYR A 217 -7.83 -2.39 14.47
CA TYR A 217 -8.08 -1.19 13.68
C TYR A 217 -9.48 -1.09 13.08
N LYS A 218 -10.26 -2.19 13.11
CA LYS A 218 -11.64 -2.26 12.61
C LYS A 218 -12.55 -1.09 13.03
N PRO A 219 -12.47 -0.53 14.26
CA PRO A 219 -13.29 0.63 14.63
C PRO A 219 -12.99 1.89 13.81
N PHE A 220 -11.78 2.01 13.26
CA PHE A 220 -11.30 3.18 12.53
C PHE A 220 -11.27 2.99 11.02
N ILE A 221 -10.95 1.78 10.55
CA ILE A 221 -10.90 1.43 9.13
C ILE A 221 -10.95 -0.10 8.97
N LYS A 222 -11.49 -0.59 7.86
CA LYS A 222 -11.43 -2.02 7.54
C LYS A 222 -10.06 -2.36 6.97
N LEU A 223 -9.11 -2.76 7.83
CA LEU A 223 -7.78 -3.20 7.41
C LEU A 223 -7.81 -4.66 6.94
N GLU A 224 -7.19 -4.92 5.79
CA GLU A 224 -6.92 -6.25 5.26
C GLU A 224 -5.43 -6.36 4.95
N LEU A 225 -4.77 -7.32 5.59
CA LEU A 225 -3.34 -7.52 5.43
C LEU A 225 -3.08 -8.63 4.41
N LEU A 226 -2.31 -8.30 3.36
CA LEU A 226 -1.97 -9.20 2.27
C LEU A 226 -0.50 -9.64 2.33
N GLU A 227 -0.15 -10.66 1.56
CA GLU A 227 1.25 -11.07 1.42
C GLU A 227 2.10 -9.97 0.77
N ALA A 228 3.37 -9.87 1.16
CA ALA A 228 4.30 -8.89 0.62
C ALA A 228 4.52 -9.03 -0.91
N SER A 229 4.26 -10.21 -1.46
CA SER A 229 4.32 -10.52 -2.90
C SER A 229 3.33 -9.67 -3.70
N VAL A 230 2.17 -9.33 -3.13
CA VAL A 230 1.17 -8.44 -3.76
C VAL A 230 1.73 -7.03 -3.95
N PHE A 231 2.58 -6.58 -3.03
CA PHE A 231 3.21 -5.27 -3.07
C PHE A 231 4.61 -5.32 -3.68
N SER A 232 5.04 -6.44 -4.24
CA SER A 232 6.37 -6.59 -4.84
C SER A 232 6.27 -6.62 -6.37
N VAL A 233 7.42 -6.42 -7.02
CA VAL A 233 7.55 -6.41 -8.49
C VAL A 233 6.82 -7.59 -9.13
N TYR A 234 6.06 -7.30 -10.18
CA TYR A 234 5.45 -8.31 -11.02
C TYR A 234 6.52 -9.08 -11.81
N THR A 235 6.71 -10.36 -11.49
CA THR A 235 7.65 -11.28 -12.17
C THR A 235 6.92 -12.30 -13.00
#